data_AF-A0A843WVA1-F1
#
_entry.id   AF-A0A843WVA1-F1
#
_cell.length_a   1.000
_cell.length_b   1.000
_cell.length_c   1.000
_cell.angle_alpha   90.00
_cell.angle_beta   90.00
_cell.angle_gamma   90.00
#
_symmetry.space_group_name_H-M   'P 1'
#
loop_
_entity.id
_entity.type
_entity.pdbx_description
1 polymer ?
#
loop_
_entity_poly.entity_id
_entity_poly.type
_entity_poly.pdbx_seq_one_letter_code
_entity_poly.pdbx_strand_id
1 'polypeptide(L)'
;MASTAATSISIPPQARSALLRRQAKPETVDRVCAIVRKQLALAADTPLSGESKFNELGADSLDTVEIVMGFEEEFGISVEEESAQNIQTVQDAADMIEKLVGKKSG
;
A
#
# COMPACT_ATOMS: atom_id res chain seq x y z
N MET A 1 38.65 9.55 11.30
CA MET A 1 38.36 8.69 10.14
C MET A 1 36.86 8.68 9.96
N ALA A 2 36.34 9.48 9.02
CA ALA A 2 34.93 9.51 8.66
C ALA A 2 34.83 9.02 7.22
N SER A 3 34.12 7.92 7.00
CA SER A 3 33.78 7.46 5.66
C SER A 3 32.34 6.95 5.69
N THR A 4 31.44 7.86 5.34
CA THR A 4 30.03 7.63 5.05
C THR A 4 29.90 6.69 3.86
N ALA A 5 29.39 5.48 4.08
CA ALA A 5 28.92 4.61 3.01
C ALA A 5 27.49 5.01 2.64
N ALA A 6 27.34 5.70 1.51
CA ALA A 6 26.06 5.89 0.86
C ALA A 6 25.69 4.57 0.17
N THR A 7 24.74 3.82 0.75
CA THR A 7 24.19 2.62 0.12
C THR A 7 23.39 3.04 -1.12
N SER A 8 23.97 2.76 -2.28
CA SER A 8 23.35 2.97 -3.59
C SER A 8 22.12 2.07 -3.72
N ILE A 9 20.93 2.65 -3.60
CA ILE A 9 19.67 1.95 -3.87
C ILE A 9 19.53 1.82 -5.39
N SER A 10 19.90 0.65 -5.90
CA SER A 10 19.68 0.25 -7.29
C SER A 10 18.21 -0.11 -7.47
N ILE A 11 17.39 0.86 -7.84
CA ILE A 11 15.98 0.64 -8.18
C ILE A 11 15.91 -0.02 -9.58
N PRO A 12 15.36 -1.24 -9.72
CA PRO A 12 15.27 -1.90 -11.02
C PRO A 12 14.25 -1.20 -11.94
N PRO A 13 14.51 -1.11 -13.26
CA PRO A 13 13.74 -0.30 -14.20
C PRO A 13 12.43 -0.94 -14.69
N GLN A 14 11.94 -2.01 -14.05
CA GLN A 14 10.83 -2.83 -14.58
C GLN A 14 9.42 -2.35 -14.18
N ALA A 15 9.28 -1.35 -13.30
CA ALA A 15 7.96 -0.85 -12.89
C ALA A 15 7.38 0.25 -13.83
N ARG A 16 7.83 0.34 -15.09
CA ARG A 16 7.51 1.47 -15.99
C ARG A 16 6.61 1.15 -17.18
N SER A 17 6.09 -0.07 -17.33
CA SER A 17 5.34 -0.43 -18.55
C SER A 17 4.16 -1.36 -18.31
N ALA A 18 3.10 -0.84 -17.70
CA ALA A 18 1.71 -1.16 -18.04
C ALA A 18 0.83 -0.31 -17.12
N LEU A 19 -0.34 0.12 -17.60
CA LEU A 19 -1.36 0.86 -16.85
C LEU A 19 -1.20 2.39 -16.84
N LEU A 20 -1.47 2.99 -18.00
CA LEU A 20 -2.37 4.15 -18.07
C LEU A 20 -3.79 3.74 -17.62
N ARG A 21 -3.93 3.13 -16.43
CA ARG A 21 -5.22 2.87 -15.80
C ARG A 21 -5.28 3.77 -14.59
N ARG A 22 -6.30 4.63 -14.56
CA ARG A 22 -6.77 5.45 -13.44
C ARG A 22 -6.16 5.01 -12.09
N GLN A 23 -5.08 5.66 -11.70
CA GLN A 23 -4.51 5.52 -10.36
C GLN A 23 -5.49 6.08 -9.35
N ALA A 24 -5.50 5.50 -8.16
CA ALA A 24 -6.15 6.07 -7.01
C ALA A 24 -5.72 7.52 -6.80
N LYS A 25 -6.63 8.34 -6.28
CA LYS A 25 -6.32 9.70 -5.87
C LYS A 25 -5.16 9.67 -4.87
N PRO A 26 -4.28 10.69 -4.89
CA PRO A 26 -3.17 10.78 -3.93
C PRO A 26 -3.67 10.75 -2.48
N GLU A 27 -4.81 11.36 -2.21
CA GLU A 27 -5.47 11.34 -0.89
C GLU A 27 -5.81 9.91 -0.41
N THR A 28 -6.20 9.02 -1.33
CA THR A 28 -6.49 7.61 -1.01
C THR A 28 -5.20 6.88 -0.67
N VAL A 29 -4.13 7.11 -1.45
CA VAL A 29 -2.80 6.53 -1.19
C VAL A 29 -2.26 6.98 0.17
N ASP A 30 -2.39 8.27 0.50
CA ASP A 30 -1.93 8.82 1.79
C ASP A 30 -2.66 8.18 2.97
N ARG A 31 -3.97 7.96 2.86
CA ARG A 31 -4.76 7.27 3.88
C ARG A 31 -4.37 5.81 4.03
N VAL A 32 -4.15 5.11 2.91
CA VAL A 32 -3.65 3.73 2.93
C VAL A 32 -2.29 3.68 3.63
N CYS A 33 -1.34 4.54 3.27
CA CYS A 33 -0.06 4.66 3.94
C CYS A 33 -0.19 4.88 5.45
N ALA A 34 -1.14 5.70 5.89
CA ALA A 34 -1.37 5.97 7.31
C ALA A 34 -1.85 4.72 8.06
N ILE A 35 -2.76 3.95 7.47
CA ILE A 35 -3.25 2.69 8.05
C ILE A 35 -2.11 1.68 8.14
N VAL A 36 -1.36 1.50 7.06
CA VAL A 36 -0.24 0.55 7.02
C VAL A 36 0.81 0.88 8.06
N ARG A 37 1.17 2.17 8.19
CA ARG A 37 2.10 2.64 9.22
C ARG A 37 1.61 2.34 10.62
N LYS A 38 0.31 2.49 10.87
CA LYS A 38 -0.30 2.21 12.17
C LYS A 38 -0.29 0.73 12.49
N GLN A 39 -0.75 -0.13 11.56
CA GLN A 39 -0.86 -1.57 11.81
C GLN A 39 0.53 -2.23 11.95
N LEU A 40 1.47 -1.85 11.10
CA LEU A 40 2.85 -2.38 11.15
C LEU A 40 3.74 -1.64 12.17
N ALA A 41 3.18 -0.71 12.96
CA ALA A 41 3.91 0.11 13.93
C ALA A 41 5.20 0.74 13.36
N LEU A 42 5.17 1.19 12.10
CA LEU A 42 6.34 1.74 11.42
C LEU A 42 6.68 3.13 11.96
N ALA A 43 7.98 3.43 12.05
CA ALA A 43 8.49 4.73 12.47
C ALA A 43 8.03 5.86 11.54
N ALA A 44 7.92 7.09 12.05
CA ALA A 44 7.44 8.26 11.29
C ALA A 44 8.34 8.60 10.08
N ASP A 45 9.61 8.24 10.15
CA ASP A 45 10.64 8.42 9.13
C ASP A 45 10.71 7.26 8.13
N THR A 46 9.98 6.16 8.34
CA THR A 46 9.91 5.06 7.35
C THR A 46 9.31 5.58 6.04
N PRO A 47 10.03 5.46 4.91
CA PRO A 47 9.52 5.90 3.62
C PRO A 47 8.41 4.95 3.15
N LEU A 48 7.23 5.51 2.92
CA LEU A 48 6.08 4.82 2.34
C LEU A 48 5.62 5.57 1.09
N SER A 49 5.35 4.80 0.04
CA SER A 49 4.86 5.31 -1.24
C SER A 49 3.94 4.28 -1.87
N GLY A 50 3.26 4.64 -2.96
CA GLY A 50 2.45 3.69 -3.73
C GLY A 50 3.24 2.45 -4.18
N GLU A 51 4.55 2.57 -4.42
CA GLU A 51 5.42 1.47 -4.85
C GLU A 51 5.86 0.55 -3.70
N SER A 52 5.62 0.94 -2.44
CA SER A 52 6.01 0.16 -1.26
C SER A 52 5.24 -1.16 -1.21
N LYS A 53 5.96 -2.28 -1.10
CA LYS A 53 5.36 -3.61 -0.97
C LYS A 53 5.14 -4.00 0.48
N PHE A 54 3.99 -4.59 0.78
CA PHE A 54 3.66 -5.03 2.14
C PHE A 54 4.68 -6.01 2.72
N ASN A 55 5.11 -7.00 1.93
CA ASN A 55 6.11 -7.97 2.37
C ASN A 55 7.49 -7.34 2.64
N GLU A 56 7.86 -6.27 1.92
CA GLU A 56 9.13 -5.54 2.15
C GLU A 56 9.06 -4.67 3.41
N LEU A 57 7.84 -4.28 3.82
CA LEU A 57 7.57 -3.58 5.07
C LEU A 57 7.49 -4.52 6.28
N GLY A 58 7.62 -5.84 6.07
CA GLY A 58 7.59 -6.84 7.11
C GLY A 58 6.18 -7.31 7.49
N ALA A 59 5.16 -7.00 6.69
CA ALA A 59 3.81 -7.51 6.91
C ALA A 59 3.80 -9.04 6.76
N ASP A 60 3.34 -9.74 7.79
CA ASP A 60 3.06 -11.17 7.72
C ASP A 60 1.59 -11.45 7.32
N SER A 61 1.21 -12.73 7.36
CA SER A 61 -0.16 -13.14 7.01
C SER A 61 -1.22 -12.61 7.98
N LEU A 62 -0.88 -12.41 9.26
CA LEU A 62 -1.79 -11.86 10.26
C LEU A 62 -1.89 -10.33 10.12
N ASP A 63 -0.75 -9.66 9.92
CA ASP A 63 -0.70 -8.23 9.67
C ASP A 63 -1.54 -7.86 8.45
N THR A 64 -1.48 -8.68 7.39
CA THR A 64 -2.26 -8.47 6.17
C THR A 64 -3.77 -8.47 6.47
N VAL A 65 -4.25 -9.35 7.36
CA VAL A 65 -5.65 -9.37 7.79
C VAL A 65 -6.01 -8.09 8.54
N GLU A 66 -5.17 -7.66 9.49
CA GLU A 66 -5.41 -6.43 10.27
C GLU A 66 -5.37 -5.15 9.40
N ILE A 67 -4.50 -5.13 8.40
CA ILE A 67 -4.40 -4.05 7.42
C ILE A 67 -5.69 -3.98 6.58
N VAL A 68 -6.14 -5.12 6.06
CA VAL A 68 -7.37 -5.20 5.25
C VAL A 68 -8.60 -4.79 6.07
N MET A 69 -8.72 -5.26 7.32
CA MET A 69 -9.78 -4.82 8.22
C MET A 69 -9.73 -3.31 8.47
N GLY A 70 -8.53 -2.73 8.63
CA GLY A 70 -8.36 -1.29 8.73
C GLY A 70 -8.83 -0.54 7.48
N PHE A 71 -8.64 -1.10 6.29
CA PHE A 71 -9.17 -0.52 5.04
C PHE A 71 -10.70 -0.60 4.99
N GLU A 72 -11.28 -1.75 5.35
CA GLU A 72 -12.74 -1.93 5.39
C GLU A 72 -13.41 -0.93 6.34
N GLU A 73 -12.84 -0.74 7.53
CA GLU A 73 -13.35 0.19 8.53
C GLU A 73 -13.20 1.66 8.09
N GLU A 74 -12.01 2.08 7.63
CA GLU A 74 -11.75 3.48 7.26
C GLU A 74 -12.58 3.92 6.04
N PHE A 75 -12.68 3.06 5.02
CA PHE A 75 -13.34 3.41 3.76
C PHE A 75 -14.80 2.91 3.69
N GLY A 76 -15.25 2.15 4.69
CA GLY A 76 -16.58 1.54 4.71
C GLY A 76 -16.82 0.60 3.53
N ILE A 77 -15.80 -0.15 3.12
CA ILE A 77 -15.85 -1.11 2.02
C ILE A 77 -15.86 -2.54 2.57
N SER A 78 -16.10 -3.52 1.69
CA SER A 78 -15.81 -4.92 1.99
C SER A 78 -14.87 -5.45 0.93
N VAL A 79 -13.78 -6.07 1.37
CA VAL A 79 -12.71 -6.62 0.55
C VAL A 79 -12.82 -8.12 0.57
N GLU A 80 -13.01 -8.73 -0.60
CA GLU A 80 -13.02 -10.18 -0.71
C GLU A 80 -11.61 -10.75 -0.48
N GLU A 81 -11.52 -11.94 0.11
CA GLU A 81 -10.25 -12.59 0.43
C GLU A 81 -9.34 -12.74 -0.80
N GLU A 82 -9.90 -13.14 -1.96
CA GLU A 82 -9.15 -13.23 -3.21
C GLU A 82 -8.60 -11.87 -3.64
N SER A 83 -9.37 -10.79 -3.45
CA SER A 83 -8.91 -9.43 -3.76
C SER A 83 -7.76 -9.03 -2.83
N ALA A 84 -7.87 -9.32 -1.54
CA ALA A 84 -6.83 -9.06 -0.53
C ALA A 84 -5.52 -9.82 -0.84
N GLN A 85 -5.60 -11.09 -1.23
CA GLN A 85 -4.42 -11.90 -1.57
C GLN A 85 -3.67 -11.39 -2.82
N ASN A 86 -4.35 -10.66 -3.69
CA ASN A 86 -3.74 -10.08 -4.89
C ASN A 86 -3.11 -8.69 -4.64
N ILE A 87 -3.26 -8.12 -3.44
CA ILE A 87 -2.63 -6.84 -3.07
C ILE A 87 -1.14 -7.09 -2.78
N GLN A 88 -0.26 -6.44 -3.54
CA GLN A 88 1.19 -6.52 -3.30
C GLN A 88 1.78 -5.19 -2.84
N THR A 89 1.25 -4.07 -3.36
CA THR A 89 1.73 -2.72 -3.10
C THR A 89 0.65 -1.82 -2.50
N VAL A 90 1.08 -0.75 -1.84
CA VAL A 90 0.19 0.32 -1.37
C VAL A 90 -0.68 0.86 -2.50
N GLN A 91 -0.13 1.00 -3.72
CA GLN A 91 -0.90 1.46 -4.87
C GLN A 91 -1.99 0.45 -5.26
N ASP A 92 -1.71 -0.85 -5.23
CA ASP A 92 -2.72 -1.89 -5.53
C ASP A 92 -3.90 -1.81 -4.55
N ALA A 93 -3.60 -1.62 -3.26
CA ALA A 93 -4.61 -1.44 -2.21
C ALA A 93 -5.45 -0.17 -2.48
N ALA A 94 -4.79 0.97 -2.73
CA ALA A 94 -5.49 2.22 -3.00
C ALA A 94 -6.38 2.13 -4.24
N ASP A 95 -5.89 1.51 -5.31
CA ASP A 95 -6.63 1.32 -6.57
C ASP A 95 -7.85 0.40 -6.37
N MET A 96 -7.72 -0.63 -5.53
CA MET A 96 -8.85 -1.48 -5.15
C MET A 96 -9.89 -0.68 -4.37
N ILE A 97 -9.47 0.06 -3.35
CA ILE A 97 -10.34 0.86 -2.49
C ILE A 97 -11.16 1.83 -3.33
N GLU A 98 -10.56 2.55 -4.27
CA GLU A 98 -11.30 3.47 -5.13
C GLU A 98 -12.36 2.79 -5.99
N LYS A 99 -12.08 1.58 -6.50
CA LYS A 99 -13.05 0.80 -7.27
C LYS A 99 -14.24 0.40 -6.39
N LEU A 100 -13.99 -0.02 -5.15
CA LEU A 100 -15.03 -0.46 -4.23
C LEU A 100 -15.88 0.73 -3.71
N VAL A 101 -15.24 1.84 -3.35
CA VAL A 101 -15.93 3.08 -2.96
C VAL A 101 -16.82 3.60 -4.10
N GLY A 102 -16.34 3.56 -5.35
CA GLY A 102 -17.13 3.93 -6.53
C GLY A 102 -18.33 3.00 -6.78
N LYS A 103 -18.21 1.71 -6.44
CA LYS A 103 -19.28 0.71 -6.64
C LYS A 103 -20.37 0.78 -5.55
N LYS A 104 -20.06 1.26 -4.34
CA LYS A 104 -21.02 1.42 -3.24
C LYS A 104 -22.07 2.53 -3.47
N SER A 105 -21.83 3.43 -4.42
CA SER A 105 -22.69 4.59 -4.69
C SER A 105 -23.62 4.42 -5.90
N GLY A 106 -23.76 3.18 -6.42
CA GLY A 106 -24.60 2.84 -7.58
C GLY A 106 -25.83 2.05 -7.21
#